data_AF-A0A357V0A2-F1
#
_entry.id   AF-A0A357V0A2-F1
#
_cell.length_a   1.000
_cell.length_b   1.000
_cell.length_c   1.000
_cell.angle_alpha   90.00
_cell.angle_beta   90.00
_cell.angle_gamma   90.00
#
_symmetry.space_group_name_H-M   'P 1'
#
loop_
_entity.id
_entity.type
_entity.pdbx_description
1 polymer ?
#
loop_
_entity_poly.entity_id
_entity_poly.type
_entity_poly.pdbx_seq_one_letter_code
_entity_poly.pdbx_strand_id
1 'polypeptide(L)' 'EWVSDCWIPHYKGAPRDGSARTEGDCAIRVIRGGSWYYFSRQSRSSSRAKNAAAVKSYWLSFRVVRELD' A
#
# COMPACT_ATOMS: atom_id res chain seq x y z
N GLU A 1 -0.14 6.21 2.39
CA GLU A 1 1.28 5.80 2.49
C GLU A 1 1.60 4.67 1.52
N TRP A 2 2.67 4.83 0.73
CA TRP A 2 3.22 3.76 -0.11
C TRP A 2 3.67 2.56 0.73
N VAL A 3 3.46 1.35 0.20
CA VAL A 3 4.04 0.11 0.71
C VAL A 3 4.72 -0.66 -0.42
N SER A 4 5.58 -1.62 -0.09
CA SER A 4 6.36 -2.38 -1.06
C SER A 4 5.50 -3.33 -1.92
N ASP A 5 4.29 -3.67 -1.51
CA ASP A 5 3.40 -4.57 -2.25
C ASP A 5 2.98 -4.02 -3.64
N CYS A 6 3.02 -4.91 -4.63
CA CYS A 6 2.38 -4.73 -5.93
C CYS A 6 0.86 -4.95 -5.80
N TRP A 7 0.07 -4.32 -6.68
CA TRP A 7 -1.38 -4.41 -6.58
C TRP A 7 -1.90 -5.76 -7.09
N ILE A 8 -2.70 -6.42 -6.24
CA ILE A 8 -3.55 -7.57 -6.59
C ILE A 8 -4.92 -7.34 -5.92
N PRO A 9 -6.04 -7.51 -6.64
CA PRO A 9 -7.39 -7.16 -6.15
C PRO A 9 -7.90 -8.05 -5.01
N HIS A 10 -7.19 -9.14 -4.69
CA HIS A 10 -7.54 -10.09 -3.64
C HIS A 10 -6.31 -10.52 -2.82
N TYR A 11 -6.57 -11.18 -1.70
CA TYR A 11 -5.54 -11.71 -0.80
C TYR A 11 -5.20 -13.20 -1.01
N LYS A 12 -5.85 -13.89 -1.96
CA LYS A 12 -5.50 -15.29 -2.29
C LYS A 12 -4.01 -15.39 -2.63
N GLY A 13 -3.29 -16.24 -1.92
CA GLY A 13 -1.83 -16.44 -2.06
C GLY A 13 -0.96 -15.32 -1.48
N ALA A 14 -1.49 -14.42 -0.65
CA ALA A 14 -0.67 -13.40 0.00
C ALA A 14 0.33 -14.04 1.00
N PRO A 15 1.56 -13.52 1.10
CA PRO A 15 2.52 -13.98 2.11
C PRO A 15 1.96 -13.87 3.53
N ARG A 16 2.38 -14.78 4.41
CA ARG A 16 1.96 -14.83 5.82
C ARG A 16 3.09 -14.47 6.80
N ASP A 17 4.27 -14.21 6.28
CA ASP A 17 5.50 -13.90 7.01
C ASP A 17 5.78 -12.38 7.09
N GLY A 18 4.87 -11.56 6.56
CA GLY A 18 5.05 -10.10 6.51
C GLY A 18 5.91 -9.60 5.36
N SER A 19 6.42 -10.49 4.49
CA SER A 19 7.13 -10.09 3.27
C SER A 19 6.19 -9.37 2.30
N ALA A 20 6.77 -8.47 1.50
CA ALA A 20 6.02 -7.72 0.50
C ALA A 20 5.55 -8.64 -0.63
N ARG A 21 4.31 -8.46 -1.08
CA ARG A 21 3.80 -9.22 -2.21
C ARG A 21 4.27 -8.60 -3.54
N THR A 22 5.18 -9.27 -4.24
CA THR A 22 5.83 -8.76 -5.47
C THR A 22 5.38 -9.41 -6.77
N GLU A 23 4.47 -10.39 -6.70
CA GLU A 23 4.01 -11.18 -7.87
C GLU A 23 2.92 -10.48 -8.71
N GLY A 24 2.49 -9.28 -8.33
CA GLY A 24 1.40 -8.55 -8.98
C GLY A 24 1.84 -7.61 -10.09
N ASP A 25 0.90 -6.78 -10.57
CA ASP A 25 1.26 -5.64 -11.41
C ASP A 25 1.99 -4.60 -10.56
N CYS A 26 3.32 -4.58 -10.66
CA CYS A 26 4.17 -3.69 -9.88
C CYS A 26 4.26 -2.27 -10.44
N ALA A 27 3.68 -2.00 -11.62
CA ALA A 27 3.46 -0.63 -12.09
C ALA A 27 2.41 0.08 -11.22
N ILE A 28 1.53 -0.69 -10.55
CA ILE A 28 0.56 -0.20 -9.58
C ILE A 28 0.93 -0.69 -8.17
N ARG A 29 1.17 0.24 -7.25
CA ARG A 29 1.54 -0.11 -5.86
C ARG A 29 0.37 0.09 -4.91
N VAL A 30 0.37 -0.67 -3.83
CA VAL A 30 -0.64 -0.55 -2.77
C VAL A 30 -0.38 0.73 -1.96
N ILE A 31 -1.46 1.38 -1.55
CA ILE A 31 -1.45 2.54 -0.65
C ILE A 31 -2.32 2.23 0.57
N ARG A 32 -1.83 2.55 1.77
CA ARG A 32 -2.50 2.32 3.06
C ARG A 32 -2.68 3.62 3.87
N GLY A 33 -3.53 3.58 4.90
CA GLY A 33 -3.67 4.62 5.93
C GLY A 33 -4.62 5.78 5.62
N GLY A 34 -4.97 6.01 4.35
CA GLY A 34 -5.78 7.16 3.94
C GLY A 34 -4.97 8.47 3.96
N SER A 35 -5.68 9.60 3.91
CA SER A 35 -5.12 10.95 4.00
C SER A 35 -6.18 11.91 4.52
N TRP A 36 -5.78 13.14 4.83
CA TRP A 36 -6.70 14.21 5.22
C TRP A 36 -7.69 14.61 4.10
N TYR A 37 -7.36 14.29 2.85
CA TYR A 37 -8.13 14.67 1.65
C TYR A 37 -9.21 13.65 1.27
N TYR A 38 -9.04 12.38 1.63
CA TYR A 38 -9.95 11.31 1.22
C TYR A 38 -11.08 11.05 2.23
N PHE A 39 -12.13 10.40 1.74
CA PHE A 39 -13.30 10.03 2.54
C PHE A 39 -12.98 8.97 3.62
N SER A 40 -13.75 9.02 4.70
CA SER A 40 -13.53 8.24 5.93
C SER A 40 -13.40 6.72 5.75
N ARG A 41 -14.04 6.14 4.73
CA ARG A 41 -13.92 4.70 4.43
C ARG A 41 -12.49 4.29 4.07
N GLN A 42 -11.66 5.20 3.53
CA GLN A 42 -10.24 4.92 3.27
C GLN A 42 -9.37 4.88 4.54
N SER A 43 -9.85 5.44 5.65
CA SER A 43 -9.13 5.48 6.93
C SER A 43 -9.27 4.18 7.74
N ARG A 44 -10.10 3.23 7.30
CA ARG A 44 -10.18 1.90 7.93
C ARG A 44 -8.85 1.17 7.80
N SER A 45 -8.39 0.47 8.84
CA SER A 45 -7.12 -0.25 8.84
C SER A 45 -7.00 -1.33 7.74
N SER A 46 -8.12 -1.88 7.26
CA SER A 46 -8.15 -2.84 6.14
C SER A 46 -8.32 -2.20 4.76
N SER A 47 -8.49 -0.88 4.68
CA SER A 47 -8.59 -0.19 3.40
C SER A 47 -7.31 -0.36 2.59
N ARG A 48 -7.47 -0.56 1.29
CA ARG A 48 -6.40 -0.55 0.31
C ARG A 48 -6.79 0.41 -0.81
N ALA A 49 -5.94 1.38 -1.06
CA ALA A 49 -5.96 2.15 -2.29
C ALA A 49 -4.80 1.71 -3.18
N LYS A 50 -4.75 2.23 -4.40
CA LYS A 50 -3.69 1.92 -5.35
C LYS A 50 -3.44 3.10 -6.27
N ASN A 51 -2.22 3.23 -6.75
CA ASN A 51 -1.89 4.18 -7.81
C ASN A 51 -0.66 3.71 -8.59
N ALA A 52 -0.41 4.31 -9.74
CA ALA A 52 0.81 4.05 -10.49
C ALA A 52 2.04 4.45 -9.66
N ALA A 53 3.09 3.63 -9.68
CA ALA A 53 4.27 3.77 -8.84
C ALA A 53 4.99 5.12 -9.03
N ALA A 54 4.84 5.74 -10.21
CA ALA A 54 5.43 7.05 -10.53
C ALA A 54 4.63 8.25 -9.97
N VAL A 55 3.43 8.02 -9.41
CA VAL A 55 2.58 9.11 -8.93
C VAL A 55 3.18 9.77 -7.70
N LYS A 56 3.26 11.10 -7.75
CA LYS A 56 3.62 11.98 -6.64
C LYS A 56 2.45 12.93 -6.39
N SER A 57 1.98 13.00 -5.16
CA SER A 57 0.86 13.88 -4.81
C SER A 57 0.91 14.28 -3.35
N TYR A 58 0.31 15.41 -3.00
CA TYR A 58 0.31 15.99 -1.66
C TYR A 58 -0.39 15.13 -0.61
N TRP A 59 -1.28 14.22 -1.04
CA TRP A 59 -1.99 13.30 -0.14
C TRP A 59 -1.25 11.95 0.04
N LEU A 60 -0.15 11.74 -0.68
CA LEU A 60 0.56 10.47 -0.74
C LEU A 60 1.97 10.59 -0.18
N SER A 61 2.18 9.97 0.98
CA SER A 61 3.46 9.89 1.67
C SER A 61 3.98 8.44 1.74
N PHE A 62 5.03 8.21 2.52
CA PHE A 62 5.54 6.89 2.88
C PHE A 62 5.99 6.90 4.35
N ARG A 63 6.13 5.71 4.94
CA ARG A 63 6.84 5.50 6.20
C ARG A 63 7.99 4.54 5.94
N VAL A 64 9.06 4.69 6.69
CA VAL A 64 10.19 3.76 6.68
C VAL A 64 10.00 2.72 7.78
N VAL A 65 10.50 1.51 7.53
CA VAL A 65 10.56 0.43 8.52
C VAL A 65 12.04 0.16 8.78
N ARG A 66 12.38 -0.12 10.04
CA ARG A 66 13.70 -0.57 10.46
C ARG A 66 13.51 -1.87 11.23
N GLU A 67 14.29 -2.89 10.89
CA GLU A 67 14.35 -4.14 11.64
C GLU A 67 14.99 -3.91 13.03
N LEU A 68 14.54 -4.68 14.01
CA LEU A 68 15.16 -4.73 15.32
C LEU A 68 16.05 -5.97 15.34
N ASP A 69 17.30 -5.79 15.75
CA ASP A 69 18.28 -6.86 15.92
C ASP A 69 17.90 -7.81 17.08
#